data_AF-A0A7C4FBW4-F1
#
_entry.id   AF-A0A7C4FBW4-F1
#
_cell.length_a   1.000
_cell.length_b   1.000
_cell.length_c   1.000
_cell.angle_alpha   90.00
_cell.angle_beta   90.00
_cell.angle_gamma   90.00
#
_symmetry.space_group_name_H-M   'P 1'
#
loop_
_entity.id
_entity.type
_entity.pdbx_description
1 polymer ?
#
loop_
_entity_poly.entity_id
_entity_poly.type
_entity_poly.pdbx_seq_one_letter_code
_entity_poly.pdbx_strand_id
1 'polypeptide(L)'
;LMASGAYLAALPASRIYASPASLVGSVGVYTTVISVEGLLSKLGVVTYTIKSGSMKDIGSMYRNMTPAEQRVMEGIIAEYFSLFKEKVLEHRQSVSEEVFTGRPFAPREALAAGLVDGVMSYEEAVDRTRELAGLPPEAPVIELKPRPPSLLDLLLGVGDYRQRLLTVPQAMVLAMWPPPVATVALPQP
;
A
#
# COMPACT_ATOMS: atom_id res chain seq x y z
N LEU A 1 -4.09 5.89 8.65
CA LEU A 1 -4.23 6.18 7.20
C LEU A 1 -4.90 4.98 6.55
N MET A 2 -5.93 5.18 5.74
CA MET A 2 -6.64 4.11 5.01
C MET A 2 -6.81 4.58 3.57
N ALA A 3 -5.74 4.47 2.78
CA ALA A 3 -5.65 5.03 1.45
C ALA A 3 -5.14 4.00 0.43
N SER A 4 -5.53 4.16 -0.84
CA SER A 4 -5.17 3.27 -1.95
C SER A 4 -5.49 1.80 -1.62
N GLY A 5 -4.53 0.88 -1.72
CA GLY A 5 -4.75 -0.55 -1.47
C GLY A 5 -5.33 -0.88 -0.09
N ALA A 6 -5.02 -0.07 0.95
CA ALA A 6 -5.63 -0.27 2.27
C ALA A 6 -7.13 0.06 2.27
N TYR A 7 -7.55 1.06 1.50
CA TYR A 7 -8.97 1.35 1.31
C TYR A 7 -9.66 0.23 0.51
N LEU A 8 -9.03 -0.24 -0.56
CA LEU A 8 -9.52 -1.39 -1.34
C LEU A 8 -9.76 -2.63 -0.45
N ALA A 9 -8.84 -2.93 0.46
CA ALA A 9 -8.97 -4.04 1.41
C ALA A 9 -10.09 -3.83 2.45
N ALA A 10 -10.41 -2.58 2.78
CA ALA A 10 -11.46 -2.24 3.74
C ALA A 10 -12.87 -2.26 3.15
N LEU A 11 -13.02 -2.16 1.82
CA LEU A 11 -14.32 -2.08 1.14
C LEU A 11 -15.33 -3.17 1.53
N PRO A 12 -14.95 -4.45 1.72
CA PRO A 12 -15.90 -5.49 2.11
C PRO A 12 -16.45 -5.36 3.54
N ALA A 13 -15.94 -4.44 4.35
CA ALA A 13 -16.41 -4.24 5.71
C ALA A 13 -17.88 -3.74 5.71
N SER A 14 -18.68 -4.25 6.65
CA SER A 14 -20.08 -3.81 6.81
C SER A 14 -20.20 -2.32 7.15
N ARG A 15 -19.20 -1.80 7.87
CA ARG A 15 -19.05 -0.38 8.20
C ARG A 15 -17.57 0.00 8.16
N ILE A 16 -17.28 1.20 7.66
CA ILE A 16 -15.95 1.79 7.62
C ILE A 16 -15.99 3.09 8.43
N TYR A 17 -15.15 3.19 9.45
CA TYR A 17 -15.04 4.38 10.30
C TYR A 17 -13.66 5.00 10.18
N ALA A 18 -13.59 6.34 10.14
CA ALA A 18 -12.33 7.07 10.09
C ALA A 18 -12.05 7.78 11.43
N SER A 19 -10.84 7.66 11.94
CA SER A 19 -10.40 8.49 13.07
C SER A 19 -10.25 9.96 12.64
N PRO A 20 -10.53 10.96 13.51
CA PRO A 20 -10.41 12.38 13.20
C PRO A 20 -9.06 12.84 12.62
N ALA A 21 -7.97 12.11 12.90
CA ALA A 21 -6.63 12.41 12.40
C ALA A 21 -6.22 11.55 11.18
N SER A 22 -7.16 10.81 10.57
CA SER A 22 -6.86 9.93 9.44
C SER A 22 -6.88 10.65 8.09
N LEU A 23 -6.31 10.01 7.08
CA LEU A 23 -6.59 10.28 5.67
C LEU A 23 -7.20 9.04 5.04
N VAL A 24 -8.19 9.26 4.18
CA VAL A 24 -8.95 8.20 3.50
C VAL A 24 -8.96 8.46 2.00
N GLY A 25 -9.21 7.42 1.20
CA GLY A 25 -9.39 7.55 -0.25
C GLY A 25 -8.09 7.25 -0.99
N SER A 26 -7.61 8.19 -1.82
CA SER A 26 -6.56 7.90 -2.80
C SER A 26 -6.95 6.72 -3.70
N VAL A 27 -8.17 6.78 -4.22
CA VAL A 27 -8.69 5.79 -5.16
C VAL A 27 -8.08 6.08 -6.52
N GLY A 28 -6.98 5.40 -6.81
CA GLY A 28 -6.19 5.60 -8.01
C GLY A 28 -5.09 4.55 -8.09
N VAL A 29 -4.55 4.41 -9.30
CA VAL A 29 -3.43 3.51 -9.59
C VAL A 29 -2.39 4.31 -10.36
N TYR A 30 -1.14 4.20 -9.95
CA TYR A 30 -0.03 4.81 -10.67
C TYR A 30 1.16 3.85 -10.68
N THR A 31 2.06 4.09 -11.61
CA THR A 31 3.36 3.43 -11.65
C THR A 31 4.41 4.47 -12.04
N THR A 32 5.62 4.28 -11.55
CA THR A 32 6.75 5.16 -11.86
C THR A 32 7.87 4.32 -12.43
N VAL A 33 8.34 4.72 -13.61
CA VAL A 33 9.52 4.13 -14.27
C VAL A 33 10.59 5.21 -14.36
N ILE A 34 11.79 4.91 -13.89
CA ILE A 34 12.93 5.82 -13.91
C ILE A 34 13.85 5.39 -15.04
N SER A 35 14.16 6.31 -15.96
CA SER A 35 15.20 6.11 -16.98
C SER A 35 16.50 6.78 -16.52
N VAL A 36 17.59 6.01 -16.52
CA VAL A 36 18.96 6.46 -16.26
C VAL A 36 19.81 6.47 -17.52
N GLU A 37 19.23 6.26 -18.71
CA GLU A 37 19.93 6.24 -19.99
C GLU A 37 20.86 7.45 -20.16
N GLY A 38 20.33 8.66 -19.92
CA GLY A 38 21.10 9.90 -20.04
C GLY A 38 22.23 10.02 -19.03
N LEU A 39 22.11 9.41 -17.84
CA LEU A 39 23.18 9.37 -16.84
C LEU A 39 24.27 8.39 -17.27
N LEU A 40 23.90 7.18 -17.69
CA LEU A 40 24.84 6.15 -18.13
C LEU A 40 25.63 6.60 -19.35
N SER A 41 24.96 7.27 -20.31
CA SER A 41 25.62 7.87 -21.47
C SER A 41 26.70 8.89 -21.07
N LYS A 42 26.42 9.76 -20.08
CA LYS A 42 27.41 10.72 -19.56
C LYS A 42 28.60 10.05 -18.86
N LEU A 43 28.38 8.88 -18.27
CA LEU A 43 29.44 8.08 -17.63
C LEU A 43 30.19 7.18 -18.62
N GLY A 44 29.83 7.20 -19.91
CA GLY A 44 30.43 6.32 -20.93
C GLY A 44 30.01 4.85 -20.78
N VAL A 45 28.94 4.56 -20.03
CA VAL A 45 28.43 3.20 -19.84
C VAL A 45 27.47 2.86 -20.96
N VAL A 46 27.83 1.81 -21.73
CA VAL A 46 26.98 1.27 -22.79
C VAL A 46 26.25 0.03 -22.28
N THR A 47 24.93 0.00 -22.45
CA THR A 47 24.10 -1.15 -22.05
C THR A 47 23.67 -1.94 -23.28
N TYR A 48 23.98 -3.23 -23.31
CA TYR A 48 23.49 -4.17 -24.32
C TYR A 48 22.35 -5.00 -23.74
N THR A 49 21.16 -4.92 -24.34
CA THR A 49 20.00 -5.72 -23.92
C THR A 49 19.68 -6.76 -24.99
N ILE A 50 19.89 -8.04 -24.67
CA ILE A 50 19.56 -9.18 -25.54
C ILE A 50 18.25 -9.77 -25.04
N LYS A 51 17.20 -9.75 -25.87
CA LYS A 51 15.84 -10.11 -25.46
C LYS A 51 15.13 -10.94 -26.53
N SER A 52 14.26 -11.84 -26.09
CA SER A 52 13.47 -12.73 -26.95
C SER A 52 12.24 -12.08 -27.58
N GLY A 53 11.88 -10.86 -27.17
CA GLY A 53 10.76 -10.11 -27.72
C GLY A 53 10.89 -8.63 -27.44
N SER A 54 10.29 -7.79 -28.28
CA SER A 54 10.43 -6.33 -28.23
C SER A 54 9.98 -5.73 -26.89
N MET A 55 8.93 -6.27 -26.28
CA MET A 55 8.31 -5.78 -25.04
C MET A 55 8.89 -6.40 -23.75
N LYS A 56 9.86 -7.32 -23.83
CA LYS A 56 10.35 -8.05 -22.65
C LYS A 56 11.14 -7.21 -21.66
N ASP A 57 11.55 -6.02 -22.07
CA ASP A 57 12.26 -5.01 -21.27
C ASP A 57 11.42 -3.71 -21.13
N ILE A 58 10.09 -3.80 -21.26
CA ILE A 58 9.18 -2.71 -20.91
C ILE A 58 9.45 -2.27 -19.47
N GLY A 59 9.58 -0.96 -19.26
CA GLY A 59 9.99 -0.42 -17.95
C GLY A 59 11.49 -0.51 -17.65
N SER A 60 12.34 -0.86 -18.63
CA SER A 60 13.80 -0.82 -18.47
C SER A 60 14.27 0.56 -18.05
N MET A 61 15.15 0.62 -17.05
CA MET A 61 15.80 1.86 -16.64
C MET A 61 16.94 2.29 -17.57
N TYR A 62 17.40 1.41 -18.45
CA TYR A 62 18.62 1.64 -19.25
C TYR A 62 18.36 2.34 -20.59
N ARG A 63 17.09 2.51 -20.95
CA ARG A 63 16.66 3.22 -22.15
C ARG A 63 15.32 3.90 -21.89
N ASN A 64 15.02 4.92 -22.69
CA ASN A 64 13.73 5.55 -22.66
C ASN A 64 12.63 4.60 -23.16
N MET A 65 11.44 4.78 -22.57
CA MET A 65 10.24 4.04 -22.94
C MET A 65 9.78 4.46 -24.33
N THR A 66 9.42 3.48 -25.16
CA THR A 66 8.83 3.78 -26.47
C THR A 66 7.35 4.16 -26.33
N PRO A 67 6.76 4.89 -27.30
CA PRO A 67 5.32 5.19 -27.28
C PRO A 67 4.43 3.94 -27.26
N ALA A 68 4.89 2.83 -27.84
CA ALA A 68 4.14 1.57 -27.83
C ALA A 68 4.13 0.92 -26.43
N GLU A 69 5.28 0.94 -25.75
CA GLU A 69 5.40 0.47 -24.36
C GLU A 69 4.60 1.33 -23.40
N GLN A 70 4.66 2.65 -23.57
CA GLN A 70 3.88 3.58 -22.76
C GLN A 70 2.38 3.29 -22.86
N ARG A 71 1.85 3.09 -24.07
CA ARG A 71 0.44 2.71 -24.26
C ARG A 71 0.08 1.39 -23.58
N VAL A 72 0.98 0.41 -23.60
CA VAL A 72 0.75 -0.88 -22.90
C VAL A 72 0.67 -0.65 -21.39
N MET A 73 1.59 0.13 -20.82
CA MET A 73 1.55 0.45 -19.39
C MET A 73 0.33 1.27 -19.00
N GLU A 74 -0.03 2.28 -19.80
CA GLU A 74 -1.24 3.08 -19.60
C GLU A 74 -2.50 2.22 -19.62
N GLY A 75 -2.59 1.25 -20.55
CA GLY A 75 -3.68 0.30 -20.60
C GLY A 75 -3.79 -0.57 -19.35
N ILE A 76 -2.67 -1.09 -18.84
CA ILE A 76 -2.65 -1.87 -17.59
C ILE A 76 -3.10 -1.03 -16.40
N ILE A 77 -2.64 0.23 -16.31
CA ILE A 77 -3.02 1.13 -15.22
C ILE A 77 -4.51 1.50 -15.30
N ALA A 78 -5.02 1.75 -16.50
CA ALA A 78 -6.44 2.02 -16.73
C ALA A 78 -7.34 0.83 -16.34
N GLU A 79 -6.91 -0.40 -16.63
CA GLU A 79 -7.62 -1.62 -16.24
C GLU A 79 -7.68 -1.75 -14.71
N TYR A 80 -6.54 -1.63 -14.03
CA TYR A 80 -6.51 -1.71 -12.56
C TYR A 80 -7.31 -0.59 -11.89
N PHE A 81 -7.26 0.61 -12.46
CA PHE A 81 -8.09 1.72 -11.98
C PHE A 81 -9.58 1.43 -12.17
N SER A 82 -9.98 0.85 -13.30
CA SER A 82 -11.37 0.47 -13.57
C SER A 82 -11.86 -0.57 -12.57
N LEU A 83 -11.06 -1.59 -12.28
CA LEU A 83 -11.35 -2.59 -11.25
C LEU A 83 -11.48 -1.97 -9.86
N PHE A 84 -10.59 -1.03 -9.51
CA PHE A 84 -10.68 -0.35 -8.22
C PHE A 84 -11.95 0.52 -8.14
N LYS A 85 -12.26 1.29 -9.19
CA LYS A 85 -13.50 2.09 -9.29
C LYS A 85 -14.74 1.20 -9.15
N GLU A 86 -14.78 0.07 -9.85
CA GLU A 86 -15.87 -0.91 -9.75
C GLU A 86 -16.05 -1.40 -8.31
N LYS A 87 -14.96 -1.82 -7.65
CA LYS A 87 -15.02 -2.30 -6.25
C LYS A 87 -15.54 -1.24 -5.29
N VAL A 88 -15.15 0.02 -5.47
CA VAL A 88 -15.66 1.13 -4.66
C VAL A 88 -17.16 1.30 -4.86
N LEU A 89 -17.62 1.31 -6.12
CA LEU A 89 -19.03 1.47 -6.46
C LEU A 89 -19.90 0.26 -6.05
N GLU A 90 -19.32 -0.94 -5.97
CA GLU A 90 -19.98 -2.14 -5.48
C GLU A 90 -20.29 -2.05 -3.97
N HIS A 91 -19.38 -1.47 -3.18
CA HIS A 91 -19.46 -1.49 -1.71
C HIS A 91 -19.94 -0.17 -1.09
N ARG A 92 -19.88 0.94 -1.84
CA ARG A 92 -20.24 2.28 -1.34
C ARG A 92 -21.39 2.85 -2.17
N GLN A 93 -22.38 3.43 -1.49
CA GLN A 93 -23.51 4.08 -2.14
C GLN A 93 -23.26 5.59 -2.25
N SER A 94 -23.69 6.21 -3.36
CA SER A 94 -23.64 7.66 -3.56
C SER A 94 -22.24 8.29 -3.44
N VAL A 95 -21.23 7.63 -4.01
CA VAL A 95 -19.84 8.11 -4.01
C VAL A 95 -19.68 9.33 -4.91
N SER A 96 -19.01 10.37 -4.42
CA SER A 96 -18.66 11.54 -5.23
C SER A 96 -17.68 11.18 -6.34
N GLU A 97 -17.87 11.68 -7.57
CA GLU A 97 -16.93 11.44 -8.67
C GLU A 97 -15.51 11.98 -8.38
N GLU A 98 -15.38 12.96 -7.48
CA GLU A 98 -14.08 13.49 -7.05
C GLU A 98 -13.17 12.41 -6.43
N VAL A 99 -13.76 11.35 -5.86
CA VAL A 99 -13.03 10.22 -5.29
C VAL A 99 -12.08 9.59 -6.31
N PHE A 100 -12.52 9.50 -7.56
CA PHE A 100 -11.81 8.82 -8.64
C PHE A 100 -10.69 9.68 -9.26
N THR A 101 -10.42 10.87 -8.72
CA THR A 101 -9.26 11.69 -9.10
C THR A 101 -7.95 11.19 -8.48
N GLY A 102 -8.02 10.25 -7.52
CA GLY A 102 -6.85 9.74 -6.81
C GLY A 102 -6.39 10.58 -5.64
N ARG A 103 -7.08 11.69 -5.31
CA ARG A 103 -6.72 12.51 -4.14
C ARG A 103 -7.07 11.84 -2.81
N PRO A 104 -6.34 12.13 -1.72
CA PRO A 104 -6.76 11.81 -0.38
C PRO A 104 -7.82 12.79 0.14
N PHE A 105 -8.59 12.35 1.13
CA PHE A 105 -9.64 13.10 1.79
C PHE A 105 -9.39 13.11 3.31
N ALA A 106 -9.61 14.28 3.93
CA ALA A 106 -9.74 14.37 5.38
C ALA A 106 -11.01 13.62 5.84
N PRO A 107 -11.12 13.18 7.11
CA PRO A 107 -12.19 12.26 7.53
C PRO A 107 -13.61 12.78 7.29
N ARG A 108 -13.83 14.08 7.53
CA ARG A 108 -15.14 14.73 7.29
C ARG A 108 -15.46 14.84 5.80
N GLU A 109 -14.46 15.13 4.97
CA GLU A 109 -14.62 15.14 3.51
C GLU A 109 -14.87 13.72 2.98
N ALA A 110 -14.18 12.72 3.52
CA ALA A 110 -14.37 11.32 3.16
C ALA A 110 -15.79 10.86 3.47
N LEU A 111 -16.35 11.28 4.61
CA LEU A 111 -17.75 11.02 4.96
C LEU A 111 -18.69 11.69 3.95
N ALA A 112 -18.48 12.98 3.64
CA ALA A 112 -19.28 13.70 2.66
C ALA A 112 -19.18 13.14 1.24
N ALA A 113 -18.02 12.58 0.87
CA ALA A 113 -17.76 11.94 -0.41
C ALA A 113 -18.27 10.49 -0.51
N GLY A 114 -18.85 9.93 0.57
CA GLY A 114 -19.38 8.57 0.62
C GLY A 114 -18.35 7.47 0.86
N LEU A 115 -17.11 7.82 1.23
CA LEU A 115 -16.02 6.86 1.43
C LEU A 115 -16.07 6.11 2.76
N VAL A 116 -16.65 6.71 3.80
CA VAL A 116 -16.76 6.15 5.15
C VAL A 116 -18.17 6.35 5.70
N ASP A 117 -18.53 5.57 6.71
CA ASP A 117 -19.85 5.59 7.36
C ASP A 117 -19.90 6.48 8.61
N GLY A 118 -18.73 6.94 9.08
CA GLY A 118 -18.65 7.87 10.20
C GLY A 118 -17.22 8.24 10.55
N VAL A 119 -17.10 9.28 11.39
CA VAL A 119 -15.83 9.74 11.96
C VAL A 119 -15.89 9.55 13.47
N MET A 120 -15.04 8.68 14.01
CA MET A 120 -15.06 8.30 15.43
C MET A 120 -13.71 7.70 15.88
N SER A 121 -13.49 7.60 17.18
CA SER A 121 -12.33 6.95 17.78
C SER A 121 -12.38 5.43 17.61
N TYR A 122 -11.30 4.75 17.96
CA TYR A 122 -11.25 3.30 17.93
C TYR A 122 -12.21 2.68 18.95
N GLU A 123 -12.26 3.25 20.16
CA GLU A 123 -13.14 2.81 21.26
C GLU A 123 -14.61 2.93 20.85
N GLU A 124 -15.00 4.06 20.25
CA GLU A 124 -16.35 4.28 19.72
C GLU A 124 -16.70 3.27 18.60
N ALA A 125 -15.74 2.95 17.73
CA ALA A 125 -15.92 1.96 16.67
C ALA A 125 -16.08 0.53 17.22
N VAL A 126 -15.36 0.19 18.29
CA VAL A 126 -15.49 -1.09 18.99
C VAL A 126 -16.89 -1.20 19.62
N ASP A 127 -17.32 -0.16 20.32
CA ASP A 127 -18.66 -0.13 20.94
C ASP A 127 -19.75 -0.25 19.87
N ARG A 128 -19.61 0.48 18.77
CA ARG A 128 -20.53 0.37 17.64
C ARG A 128 -20.54 -1.02 17.02
N THR A 129 -19.40 -1.69 16.98
CA THR A 129 -19.30 -3.07 16.49
C THR A 129 -20.01 -4.05 17.42
N ARG A 130 -19.91 -3.88 18.76
CA ARG A 130 -20.65 -4.70 19.73
C ARG A 130 -22.16 -4.56 19.53
N GLU A 131 -22.65 -3.33 19.38
CA GLU A 131 -24.06 -3.05 19.10
C GLU A 131 -24.55 -3.73 17.82
N LEU A 132 -23.79 -3.60 16.72
CA LEU A 132 -24.12 -4.21 15.43
C LEU A 132 -24.11 -5.74 15.48
N ALA A 133 -23.27 -6.32 16.33
CA ALA A 133 -23.17 -7.76 16.53
C ALA A 133 -24.18 -8.31 17.57
N GLY A 134 -24.95 -7.45 18.25
CA GLY A 134 -25.87 -7.85 19.32
C GLY A 134 -25.15 -8.39 20.57
N LEU A 135 -23.92 -7.91 20.83
CA LEU A 135 -23.09 -8.31 21.96
C LEU A 135 -23.29 -7.38 23.16
N PRO A 136 -23.07 -7.86 24.41
CA PRO A 136 -23.11 -6.99 25.58
C PRO A 136 -22.00 -5.91 25.51
N PRO A 137 -22.20 -4.75 26.16
CA PRO A 137 -21.19 -3.67 26.19
C PRO A 137 -19.82 -4.14 26.69
N GLU A 138 -19.80 -5.09 27.62
CA GLU A 138 -18.58 -5.61 28.23
C GLU A 138 -17.98 -6.81 27.51
N ALA A 139 -18.46 -7.13 26.29
CA ALA A 139 -17.88 -8.18 25.48
C ALA A 139 -16.37 -7.93 25.30
N PRO A 140 -15.50 -8.90 25.65
CA PRO A 140 -14.05 -8.67 25.64
C PRO A 140 -13.52 -8.47 24.23
N VAL A 141 -12.61 -7.52 24.07
CA VAL A 141 -11.85 -7.32 22.83
C VAL A 141 -10.49 -8.00 23.01
N ILE A 142 -10.22 -8.99 22.18
CA ILE A 142 -8.95 -9.72 22.20
C ILE A 142 -8.18 -9.36 20.93
N GLU A 143 -7.04 -8.71 21.11
CA GLU A 143 -6.10 -8.47 20.02
C GLU A 143 -5.33 -9.76 19.71
N LEU A 144 -5.49 -10.29 18.50
CA LEU A 144 -4.75 -11.46 18.05
C LEU A 144 -3.31 -11.06 17.72
N LYS A 145 -2.38 -11.34 18.64
CA LYS A 145 -0.95 -11.13 18.42
C LYS A 145 -0.32 -12.38 17.79
N PRO A 146 0.56 -12.24 16.79
CA PRO A 146 1.31 -13.38 16.27
C PRO A 146 2.13 -14.01 17.40
N ARG A 147 2.12 -15.34 17.48
CA ARG A 147 2.88 -16.08 18.48
C ARG A 147 4.39 -15.82 18.27
N PRO A 148 5.17 -15.54 19.32
CA PRO A 148 6.62 -15.44 19.19
C PRO A 148 7.21 -16.80 18.78
N PRO A 149 8.25 -16.84 17.92
CA PRO A 149 8.87 -18.09 17.51
C PRO A 149 9.44 -18.82 18.73
N SER A 150 9.21 -20.14 18.82
CA SER A 150 9.76 -20.95 19.89
C SER A 150 11.22 -21.34 19.62
N LEU A 151 11.94 -21.79 20.66
CA LEU A 151 13.32 -22.26 20.51
C LEU A 151 13.44 -23.46 19.56
N LEU A 152 12.43 -24.33 19.51
CA LEU A 152 12.36 -25.44 18.56
C LEU A 152 12.16 -24.93 17.12
N ASP A 153 11.37 -23.88 16.93
CA ASP A 153 11.16 -23.26 15.61
C ASP A 153 12.46 -22.65 15.06
N LEU A 154 13.23 -22.01 15.94
CA LEU A 154 14.55 -21.44 15.63
C LEU A 154 15.61 -22.52 15.39
N LEU A 155 15.59 -23.59 16.19
CA LEU A 155 16.58 -24.68 16.11
C LEU A 155 16.36 -25.58 14.89
N LEU A 156 15.10 -25.89 14.57
CA LEU A 156 14.78 -26.77 13.46
C LEU A 156 14.79 -26.05 12.11
N GLY A 157 14.83 -24.71 12.09
CA GLY A 157 14.61 -23.96 10.84
C GLY A 157 13.23 -24.28 10.23
N VAL A 158 12.28 -24.75 11.03
CA VAL A 158 10.94 -25.17 10.59
C VAL A 158 9.88 -24.15 11.05
N GLY A 159 10.30 -23.10 11.76
CA GLY A 159 9.50 -21.91 12.05
C GLY A 159 9.27 -21.02 10.83
N ASP A 160 8.34 -21.43 9.97
CA ASP A 160 7.70 -20.58 8.95
C ASP A 160 8.64 -19.85 7.97
N TYR A 161 9.40 -20.64 7.21
CA TYR A 161 10.02 -20.23 5.94
C TYR A 161 9.01 -19.73 4.87
N ARG A 162 7.71 -19.64 5.19
CA ARG A 162 6.69 -19.07 4.32
C ARG A 162 6.41 -17.58 4.53
N GLN A 163 6.94 -16.92 5.58
CA GLN A 163 6.70 -15.48 5.77
C GLN A 163 7.93 -14.59 6.05
N ARG A 164 9.15 -15.11 6.24
CA ARG A 164 10.36 -14.26 6.36
C ARG A 164 11.64 -14.86 5.77
N LEU A 165 11.62 -15.23 4.49
CA LEU A 165 12.71 -14.76 3.64
C LEU A 165 12.50 -13.25 3.53
N LEU A 166 13.38 -12.50 4.18
CA LEU A 166 13.61 -11.08 3.95
C LEU A 166 13.94 -10.85 2.47
N THR A 167 12.93 -10.89 1.60
CA THR A 167 12.91 -10.00 0.45
C THR A 167 12.53 -8.65 1.01
N VAL A 168 13.50 -7.96 1.61
CA VAL A 168 13.47 -6.51 1.46
C VAL A 168 13.51 -6.33 -0.05
N PRO A 169 12.48 -5.74 -0.70
CA PRO A 169 12.65 -5.37 -2.10
C PRO A 169 13.93 -4.56 -2.14
N GLN A 170 14.90 -4.88 -2.99
CA GLN A 170 16.15 -4.11 -3.08
C GLN A 170 15.88 -2.60 -3.21
N ALA A 171 14.70 -2.22 -3.74
CA ALA A 171 14.18 -0.86 -3.78
C ALA A 171 13.99 -0.17 -2.41
N MET A 172 13.60 -0.89 -1.34
CA MET A 172 13.32 -0.29 -0.03
C MET A 172 14.58 -0.07 0.81
N VAL A 173 15.64 -0.87 0.60
CA VAL A 173 16.97 -0.58 1.17
C VAL A 173 17.56 0.70 0.56
N LEU A 174 17.27 0.97 -0.72
CA LEU A 174 17.77 2.17 -1.40
C LEU A 174 17.18 3.48 -0.85
N ALA A 175 16.00 3.42 -0.21
CA ALA A 175 15.30 4.60 0.32
C ALA A 175 15.77 5.03 1.72
N MET A 176 16.63 4.24 2.38
CA MET A 176 17.16 4.54 3.72
C MET A 176 18.57 5.13 3.68
N TRP A 177 18.87 5.96 2.66
CA TRP A 177 20.15 6.64 2.53
C TRP A 177 20.04 8.13 2.90
N PRO A 178 20.92 8.67 3.78
CA PRO A 178 21.99 7.97 4.49
C PRO A 178 21.45 7.11 5.65
N PRO A 179 22.15 6.01 6.01
CA PRO A 179 21.71 5.13 7.09
C PRO A 179 21.63 5.90 8.42
N PRO A 180 20.68 5.56 9.31
CA PRO A 180 20.67 6.12 10.66
C PRO A 180 22.00 5.81 11.34
N VAL A 181 22.77 6.85 11.63
CA VAL A 181 24.01 6.72 12.38
C VAL A 181 23.61 6.33 13.80
N ALA A 182 23.87 5.09 14.18
CA ALA A 182 23.74 4.68 15.57
C ALA A 182 24.79 5.45 16.38
N THR A 183 24.38 6.52 17.07
CA THR A 183 25.19 7.14 18.12
C THR A 183 25.24 6.17 19.28
N VAL A 184 26.33 5.40 19.35
CA VAL A 184 26.69 4.65 20.55
C VAL A 184 27.10 5.67 21.60
N ALA A 185 26.20 5.97 22.53
CA ALA A 185 26.57 6.69 23.75
C ALA A 185 27.41 5.72 24.60
N LEU A 186 28.73 5.91 24.59
CA LEU A 186 29.60 5.27 25.57
C LEU A 186 29.33 5.90 26.96
N PRO A 187 29.27 5.10 28.03
CA PRO A 187 29.13 5.64 29.38
C PRO A 187 30.36 6.50 29.68
N GLN A 188 30.12 7.74 30.10
CA GLN A 188 31.17 8.64 30.56
C GLN A 188 31.69 8.18 31.93
N PRO A 189 32.98 8.40 32.23
CA PRO A 189 33.61 7.97 33.49
C PRO A 189 33.08 8.70 34.72
#